data_AF-A0A3D1ENM9-F1
#
_entry.id   AF-A0A3D1ENM9-F1
#
_cell.length_a   1.000
_cell.length_b   1.000
_cell.length_c   1.000
_cell.angle_alpha   90.00
_cell.angle_beta   90.00
_cell.angle_gamma   90.00
#
_symmetry.space_group_name_H-M   'P 1'
#
loop_
_entity.id
_entity.type
_entity.pdbx_description
1 polymer ?
#
loop_
_entity_poly.entity_id
_entity_poly.type
_entity_poly.pdbx_seq_one_letter_code
_entity_poly.pdbx_strand_id
1 'polypeptide(L)'
;IFFLVCCQGIMGGLRVTGRFTLEEVPLIDEAANLRWAVAHGVLAQIILGATATLWLLRSPSWQRSGSGRAGSAILPVFLVAAGVMQLVLGAAYRHYQSLGETGFTSLAVAHTSWAFVVAGLAITVGTMTQSRFGVPPLLRKLGFGLVVVTGIQFLLGVAALFAVMGGAESSEQPVAILLATAHQANGAIFLSLSITIAAASVLAARAARRIEPYGQSDSSGAALGSGSISEGEAVTPEAMTSSSASTA
;
A
#
# COMPACT_ATOMS: atom_id res chain seq x y z
N ILE A 1 0.83 14.85 -10.44
CA ILE A 1 2.21 14.35 -10.66
C ILE A 1 3.13 15.50 -11.04
N PHE A 2 2.86 16.27 -12.11
CA PHE A 2 3.68 17.44 -12.50
C PHE A 2 4.02 18.38 -11.33
N PHE A 3 3.01 18.84 -10.58
CA PHE A 3 3.23 19.68 -9.40
C PHE A 3 4.15 19.03 -8.35
N LEU A 4 3.99 17.73 -8.08
CA LEU A 4 4.85 17.02 -7.14
C LEU A 4 6.30 16.97 -7.63
N VAL A 5 6.51 16.78 -8.93
CA VAL A 5 7.85 16.81 -9.55
C VAL A 5 8.48 18.20 -9.43
N CYS A 6 7.71 19.27 -9.65
CA CYS A 6 8.19 20.64 -9.44
C CYS A 6 8.58 20.89 -7.97
N CYS A 7 7.72 20.51 -7.02
CA CYS A 7 8.04 20.57 -5.59
C CYS A 7 9.28 19.75 -5.23
N GLN A 8 9.46 18.58 -5.85
CA GLN A 8 10.62 17.73 -5.63
C GLN A 8 11.93 18.37 -6.12
N GLY A 9 11.90 19.02 -7.28
CA GLY A 9 13.03 19.80 -7.80
C GLY A 9 13.39 20.96 -6.87
N ILE A 10 12.39 21.70 -6.38
CA ILE A 10 12.57 22.78 -5.41
C ILE A 10 13.19 22.26 -4.11
N MET A 11 12.64 21.19 -3.52
CA MET A 11 13.19 20.60 -2.29
C MET A 11 14.58 20.00 -2.48
N GLY A 12 14.91 19.51 -3.67
CA GLY A 12 16.26 19.08 -4.03
C GLY A 12 17.26 20.24 -3.97
N GLY A 13 16.90 21.39 -4.55
CA GLY A 13 17.70 22.61 -4.43
C GLY A 13 17.83 23.11 -2.99
N LEU A 14 16.72 23.10 -2.23
CA LEU A 14 16.70 23.51 -0.82
C LEU A 14 17.44 22.56 0.11
N ARG A 15 17.59 21.27 -0.25
CA ARG A 15 18.45 20.34 0.50
C ARG A 15 19.89 20.82 0.50
N VAL A 16 20.38 21.26 -0.66
CA VAL A 16 21.77 21.70 -0.88
C VAL A 16 22.02 23.11 -0.34
N THR A 17 21.06 24.02 -0.51
CA THR A 17 21.22 25.45 -0.23
C THR A 17 20.56 25.93 1.07
N GLY A 18 19.60 25.16 1.61
CA GLY A 18 18.81 25.42 2.83
C GLY A 18 17.91 26.65 2.84
N ARG A 19 18.06 27.52 1.86
CA ARG A 19 17.23 28.71 1.60
C ARG A 19 17.11 28.92 0.10
N PHE A 20 16.06 29.63 -0.32
CA PHE A 20 15.96 30.07 -1.71
C PHE A 20 17.07 31.07 -2.01
N THR A 21 17.97 30.73 -2.93
CA THR A 21 19.07 31.57 -3.36
C THR A 21 19.34 31.35 -4.84
N LEU A 22 19.72 32.43 -5.54
CA LEU A 22 20.26 32.39 -6.90
C LEU A 22 21.78 32.60 -6.92
N GLU A 23 22.36 32.93 -5.77
CA GLU A 23 23.78 33.13 -5.56
C GLU A 23 24.47 31.81 -5.19
N GLU A 24 25.74 31.65 -5.57
CA GLU A 24 26.60 30.58 -5.09
C GLU A 24 26.86 30.78 -3.59
N VAL A 25 26.08 30.06 -2.77
CA VAL A 25 26.26 30.03 -1.31
C VAL A 25 27.15 28.83 -0.98
N PRO A 26 28.12 28.95 -0.04
CA PRO A 26 28.84 27.80 0.46
C PRO A 26 27.86 26.68 0.85
N LEU A 27 28.17 25.46 0.45
CA LEU A 27 27.38 24.29 0.81
C LEU A 27 27.18 24.29 2.32
N ILE A 28 25.92 24.34 2.76
CA ILE A 28 25.63 24.13 4.17
C ILE A 28 25.94 22.69 4.49
N ASP A 29 26.39 22.44 5.72
CA ASP A 29 26.52 21.08 6.23
C ASP A 29 25.19 20.34 6.01
N GLU A 30 25.22 19.24 5.24
CA GLU A 30 24.01 18.44 4.94
C GLU A 30 23.35 17.97 6.26
N ALA A 31 24.15 17.86 7.32
CA ALA A 31 23.71 17.52 8.66
C ALA A 31 22.88 18.63 9.35
N ALA A 32 22.93 19.89 8.88
CA ALA A 32 22.11 20.96 9.44
C ALA A 32 20.66 20.95 8.91
N ASN A 33 20.36 20.20 7.85
CA ASN A 33 19.16 20.40 7.05
C ASN A 33 18.25 19.17 6.90
N LEU A 34 18.13 18.40 8.00
CA LEU A 34 17.34 17.16 8.11
C LEU A 34 15.96 17.26 7.45
N ARG A 35 15.23 18.35 7.72
CA ARG A 35 13.85 18.52 7.26
C ARG A 35 13.72 18.46 5.74
N TRP A 36 14.65 19.08 5.01
CA TRP A 36 14.62 19.12 3.55
C TRP A 36 15.13 17.80 2.96
N ALA A 37 16.12 17.16 3.59
CA ALA A 37 16.59 15.84 3.20
C ALA A 37 15.49 14.76 3.34
N VAL A 38 14.78 14.74 4.48
CA VAL A 38 13.65 13.83 4.71
C VAL A 38 12.51 14.14 3.75
N ALA A 39 12.09 15.40 3.63
CA ALA A 39 10.96 15.79 2.78
C ALA A 39 11.23 15.46 1.29
N HIS A 40 12.42 15.77 0.79
CA HIS A 40 12.85 15.42 -0.56
C HIS A 40 12.87 13.89 -0.74
N GLY A 41 13.48 13.14 0.17
CA GLY A 41 13.55 11.68 0.07
C GLY A 41 12.18 11.01 0.06
N VAL A 42 11.28 11.41 0.97
CA VAL A 42 9.92 10.86 1.07
C VAL A 42 9.09 11.24 -0.15
N LEU A 43 9.13 12.49 -0.60
CA LEU A 43 8.35 12.92 -1.76
C LEU A 43 8.79 12.22 -3.06
N ALA A 44 10.08 11.97 -3.26
CA ALA A 44 10.59 11.21 -4.40
C ALA A 44 9.89 9.84 -4.52
N GLN A 45 9.79 9.12 -3.40
CA GLN A 45 9.21 7.79 -3.37
C GLN A 45 7.68 7.83 -3.54
N ILE A 46 7.01 8.86 -3.03
CA ILE A 46 5.57 9.09 -3.29
C ILE A 46 5.33 9.35 -4.78
N ILE A 47 6.18 10.13 -5.45
CA ILE A 47 6.09 10.38 -6.89
C ILE A 47 6.26 9.09 -7.68
N LEU A 48 7.22 8.24 -7.28
CA LEU A 48 7.40 6.92 -7.90
C LEU A 48 6.13 6.07 -7.76
N GLY A 49 5.55 5.99 -6.56
CA GLY A 49 4.29 5.27 -6.33
C GLY A 49 3.10 5.83 -7.10
N ALA A 50 2.98 7.16 -7.19
CA ALA A 50 1.94 7.81 -7.99
C ALA A 50 2.10 7.50 -9.50
N THR A 51 3.34 7.46 -9.98
CA THR A 51 3.66 7.12 -11.37
C THR A 51 3.35 5.65 -11.67
N ALA A 52 3.74 4.73 -10.78
CA ALA A 52 3.39 3.31 -10.89
C ALA A 52 1.87 3.09 -10.85
N THR A 53 1.17 3.83 -10.00
CA THR A 53 -0.31 3.81 -9.96
C THR A 53 -0.89 4.29 -11.28
N LEU A 54 -0.42 5.40 -11.84
CA LEU A 54 -0.89 5.89 -13.14
C LEU A 54 -0.64 4.87 -14.25
N TRP A 55 0.53 4.23 -14.25
CA TRP A 55 0.85 3.16 -15.20
C TRP A 55 -0.12 1.97 -15.07
N LEU A 56 -0.41 1.52 -13.84
CA LEU A 56 -1.39 0.47 -13.58
C LEU A 56 -2.75 0.85 -14.16
N LEU A 57 -3.25 2.05 -13.84
CA LEU A 57 -4.58 2.51 -14.27
C LEU A 57 -4.70 2.67 -15.79
N ARG A 58 -3.58 2.95 -16.47
CA ARG A 58 -3.50 3.01 -17.93
C ARG A 58 -3.23 1.66 -18.59
N SER A 59 -2.88 0.63 -17.82
CA SER A 59 -2.59 -0.69 -18.38
C SER A 59 -3.85 -1.32 -19.00
N PRO A 60 -3.72 -1.97 -20.18
CA PRO A 60 -4.83 -2.69 -20.79
C PRO A 60 -5.41 -3.79 -19.88
N SER A 61 -4.57 -4.37 -19.02
CA SER A 61 -4.97 -5.37 -18.03
C SER A 61 -5.97 -4.81 -17.01
N TRP A 62 -5.73 -3.61 -16.49
CA TRP A 62 -6.65 -2.94 -15.56
C TRP A 62 -7.95 -2.50 -16.25
N GLN A 63 -7.84 -1.96 -17.47
CA GLN A 63 -9.02 -1.53 -18.24
C GLN A 63 -9.94 -2.71 -18.59
N ARG A 64 -9.38 -3.88 -18.91
CA ARG A 64 -10.15 -5.08 -19.26
C ARG A 64 -10.78 -5.79 -18.06
N SER A 65 -10.09 -5.86 -16.92
CA SER A 65 -10.64 -6.54 -15.73
C SER A 65 -11.52 -5.66 -14.87
N GLY A 66 -11.44 -4.34 -15.05
CA GLY A 66 -11.98 -3.37 -14.10
C GLY A 66 -11.36 -3.52 -12.71
N SER A 67 -11.95 -2.85 -11.73
CA SER A 67 -11.46 -2.82 -10.36
C SER A 67 -11.71 -4.12 -9.56
N GLY A 68 -12.45 -5.09 -10.13
CA GLY A 68 -12.91 -6.29 -9.41
C GLY A 68 -13.78 -5.95 -8.20
N ARG A 69 -14.26 -6.99 -7.47
CA ARG A 69 -14.80 -6.83 -6.12
C ARG A 69 -13.64 -6.92 -5.14
N ALA A 70 -13.06 -5.80 -4.77
CA ALA A 70 -12.11 -5.78 -3.65
C ALA A 70 -12.88 -5.61 -2.34
N GLY A 71 -12.47 -6.36 -1.31
CA GLY A 71 -12.86 -6.08 0.07
C GLY A 71 -12.25 -4.74 0.56
N SER A 72 -12.34 -4.49 1.86
CA SER A 72 -11.91 -3.22 2.48
C SER A 72 -10.52 -2.73 2.03
N ALA A 73 -10.42 -1.42 1.76
CA ALA A 73 -9.18 -0.71 1.42
C ALA A 73 -8.42 -0.18 2.65
N ILE A 74 -8.94 -0.40 3.86
CA ILE A 74 -8.37 0.13 5.11
C ILE A 74 -6.94 -0.40 5.30
N LEU A 75 -6.74 -1.72 5.19
CA LEU A 75 -5.44 -2.33 5.45
C LEU A 75 -4.36 -1.90 4.45
N PRO A 76 -4.61 -1.88 3.12
CA PRO A 76 -3.68 -1.29 2.15
C PRO A 76 -3.36 0.19 2.39
N VAL A 77 -4.34 1.00 2.78
CA VAL A 77 -4.11 2.43 3.09
C VAL A 77 -3.26 2.58 4.35
N PHE A 78 -3.53 1.78 5.37
CA PHE A 78 -2.73 1.76 6.59
C PHE A 78 -1.30 1.31 6.32
N LEU A 79 -1.08 0.37 5.38
CA LEU A 79 0.25 -0.05 4.94
C LEU A 79 1.05 1.11 4.35
N VAL A 80 0.43 1.96 3.53
CA VAL A 80 1.08 3.15 2.99
C VAL A 80 1.50 4.10 4.12
N ALA A 81 0.60 4.37 5.07
CA ALA A 81 0.91 5.24 6.21
C ALA A 81 2.06 4.66 7.07
N ALA A 82 2.02 3.37 7.38
CA ALA A 82 3.06 2.69 8.12
C ALA A 82 4.41 2.69 7.38
N GLY A 83 4.40 2.48 6.05
CA GLY A 83 5.58 2.55 5.20
C GLY A 83 6.18 3.96 5.12
N VAL A 84 5.36 5.01 5.07
CA VAL A 84 5.84 6.40 5.14
C VAL A 84 6.50 6.67 6.50
N MET A 85 5.91 6.20 7.59
CA MET A 85 6.54 6.31 8.91
C MET A 85 7.89 5.56 8.96
N GLN A 86 7.99 4.37 8.37
CA GLN A 86 9.25 3.62 8.26
C GLN A 86 10.34 4.43 7.52
N LEU A 87 9.97 5.14 6.46
CA LEU A 87 10.89 6.01 5.72
C LEU A 87 11.37 7.19 6.57
N VAL A 88 10.46 7.84 7.30
CA VAL A 88 10.81 8.96 8.20
C VAL A 88 11.78 8.49 9.28
N LEU A 89 11.48 7.37 9.95
CA LEU A 89 12.35 6.79 10.97
C LEU A 89 13.72 6.42 10.39
N GLY A 90 13.76 5.80 9.21
CA GLY A 90 15.01 5.40 8.56
C GLY A 90 15.85 6.57 8.06
N ALA A 91 15.21 7.63 7.56
CA ALA A 91 15.90 8.85 7.12
C ALA A 91 16.44 9.64 8.32
N ALA A 92 15.66 9.75 9.39
CA ALA A 92 16.12 10.36 10.63
C ALA A 92 17.31 9.58 11.22
N TYR A 93 17.24 8.23 11.27
CA TYR A 93 18.35 7.41 11.75
C TYR A 93 19.66 7.67 11.00
N ARG A 94 19.63 7.64 9.66
CA ARG A 94 20.84 7.89 8.84
C ARG A 94 21.42 9.29 9.03
N HIS A 95 20.55 10.27 9.30
CA HIS A 95 21.00 11.62 9.56
C HIS A 95 21.72 11.75 10.92
N TYR A 96 21.18 11.14 11.98
CA TYR A 96 21.88 11.10 13.27
C TYR A 96 23.20 10.31 13.20
N GLN A 97 23.26 9.24 12.40
CA GLN A 97 24.53 8.58 12.09
C GLN A 97 25.55 9.53 11.45
N SER A 98 25.14 10.40 10.52
CA SER A 98 26.04 11.39 9.92
C SER A 98 26.54 12.46 10.88
N LEU A 99 25.85 12.67 12.00
CA LEU A 99 26.27 13.57 13.10
C LEU A 99 27.23 12.89 14.08
N GLY A 100 27.62 11.64 13.85
CA GLY A 100 28.53 10.87 14.71
C GLY A 100 27.82 10.06 15.80
N GLU A 101 26.49 10.06 15.87
CA GLU A 101 25.75 9.16 16.75
C GLU A 101 25.63 7.77 16.12
N THR A 102 26.59 6.90 16.44
CA THR A 102 26.66 5.52 15.93
C THR A 102 26.12 4.51 16.96
N GLY A 103 25.64 3.36 16.47
CA GLY A 103 25.18 2.25 17.31
C GLY A 103 23.66 2.17 17.52
N PHE A 104 23.26 1.49 18.59
CA PHE A 104 21.87 1.19 18.96
C PHE A 104 21.16 2.42 19.55
N THR A 105 20.98 3.45 18.75
CA THR A 105 20.21 4.64 19.15
C THR A 105 18.72 4.28 19.33
N SER A 106 17.99 5.09 20.11
CA SER A 106 16.53 4.95 20.25
C SER A 106 15.82 4.93 18.89
N LEU A 107 16.38 5.66 17.91
CA LEU A 107 15.88 5.75 16.55
C LEU A 107 16.18 4.49 15.72
N ALA A 108 17.35 3.86 15.91
CA ALA A 108 17.66 2.55 15.34
C ALA A 108 16.68 1.48 15.84
N VAL A 109 16.40 1.47 17.15
CA VAL A 109 15.43 0.57 17.78
C VAL A 109 14.02 0.84 17.27
N ALA A 110 13.61 2.11 17.19
CA ALA A 110 12.30 2.49 16.67
C ALA A 110 12.12 2.08 15.20
N HIS A 111 13.11 2.34 14.35
CA HIS A 111 13.08 1.95 12.94
C HIS A 111 13.02 0.43 12.77
N THR A 112 13.83 -0.30 13.54
CA THR A 112 13.91 -1.77 13.47
C THR A 112 12.63 -2.42 14.00
N SER A 113 12.10 -1.96 15.13
CA SER A 113 10.84 -2.49 15.68
C SER A 113 9.63 -2.18 14.79
N TRP A 114 9.55 -0.97 14.23
CA TRP A 114 8.49 -0.60 13.27
C TRP A 114 8.57 -1.41 11.97
N ALA A 115 9.77 -1.84 11.56
CA ALA A 115 9.95 -2.69 10.39
C ALA A 115 9.16 -4.00 10.47
N PHE A 116 9.04 -4.60 11.67
CA PHE A 116 8.26 -5.82 11.86
C PHE A 116 6.76 -5.58 11.67
N VAL A 117 6.25 -4.44 12.14
CA VAL A 117 4.85 -4.04 11.94
C VAL A 117 4.58 -3.87 10.44
N VAL A 118 5.46 -3.15 9.75
CA VAL A 118 5.35 -2.91 8.30
C VAL A 118 5.45 -4.21 7.51
N ALA A 119 6.38 -5.11 7.88
CA ALA A 119 6.54 -6.40 7.22
C ALA A 119 5.31 -7.31 7.41
N GLY A 120 4.81 -7.41 8.64
CA GLY A 120 3.58 -8.18 8.93
C GLY A 120 2.39 -7.66 8.12
N LEU A 121 2.20 -6.33 8.11
CA LEU A 121 1.14 -5.68 7.36
C LEU A 121 1.27 -5.89 5.85
N ALA A 122 2.49 -5.82 5.30
CA ALA A 122 2.76 -6.04 3.89
C ALA A 122 2.50 -7.48 3.47
N ILE A 123 2.90 -8.46 4.30
CA ILE A 123 2.62 -9.88 4.07
C ILE A 123 1.11 -10.13 4.10
N THR A 124 0.39 -9.57 5.07
CA THR A 124 -1.07 -9.68 5.14
C THR A 124 -1.73 -9.07 3.90
N VAL A 125 -1.39 -7.83 3.52
CA VAL A 125 -1.95 -7.18 2.33
C VAL A 125 -1.62 -7.96 1.06
N GLY A 126 -0.36 -8.37 0.89
CA GLY A 126 0.11 -9.14 -0.27
C GLY A 126 -0.66 -10.45 -0.42
N THR A 127 -0.72 -11.27 0.62
CA THR A 127 -1.45 -12.54 0.61
C THR A 127 -2.96 -12.36 0.40
N MET A 128 -3.57 -11.33 0.99
CA MET A 128 -5.00 -11.00 0.77
C MET A 128 -5.30 -10.67 -0.69
N THR A 129 -4.39 -10.00 -1.40
CA THR A 129 -4.58 -9.73 -2.83
C THR A 129 -4.40 -10.98 -3.70
N GLN A 130 -3.77 -12.04 -3.19
CA GLN A 130 -3.64 -13.32 -3.88
C GLN A 130 -4.83 -14.25 -3.64
N SER A 131 -5.36 -14.30 -2.41
CA SER A 131 -6.35 -15.29 -1.96
C SER A 131 -7.82 -14.93 -2.26
N ARG A 132 -8.12 -13.69 -2.61
CA ARG A 132 -9.50 -13.26 -2.87
C ARG A 132 -10.01 -13.68 -4.26
N PHE A 133 -11.21 -14.25 -4.28
CA PHE A 133 -11.97 -14.50 -5.50
C PHE A 133 -12.36 -13.18 -6.18
N GLY A 134 -12.28 -13.14 -7.51
CA GLY A 134 -12.63 -11.96 -8.29
C GLY A 134 -11.59 -10.83 -8.32
N VAL A 135 -10.39 -11.05 -7.75
CA VAL A 135 -9.28 -10.11 -7.87
C VAL A 135 -8.60 -10.24 -9.23
N PRO A 136 -8.36 -9.12 -9.96
CA PRO A 136 -7.63 -9.13 -11.22
C PRO A 136 -6.27 -9.83 -11.14
N PRO A 137 -5.87 -10.61 -12.16
CA PRO A 137 -4.56 -11.29 -12.19
C PRO A 137 -3.38 -10.35 -11.97
N LEU A 138 -3.48 -9.10 -12.43
CA LEU A 138 -2.44 -8.10 -12.22
C LEU A 138 -2.29 -7.72 -10.74
N LEU A 139 -3.38 -7.55 -10.01
CA LEU A 139 -3.32 -7.22 -8.58
C LEU A 139 -2.75 -8.37 -7.75
N ARG A 140 -2.99 -9.63 -8.15
CA ARG A 140 -2.34 -10.82 -7.56
C ARG A 140 -0.83 -10.80 -7.74
N LYS A 141 -0.35 -10.42 -8.94
CA LYS A 141 1.09 -10.27 -9.22
C LYS A 141 1.72 -9.15 -8.41
N LEU A 142 1.03 -8.01 -8.27
CA LEU A 142 1.48 -6.91 -7.41
C LEU A 142 1.57 -7.34 -5.94
N GLY A 143 0.58 -8.10 -5.46
CA GLY A 143 0.58 -8.69 -4.13
C GLY A 143 1.75 -9.62 -3.86
N PHE A 144 2.00 -10.56 -4.78
CA PHE A 144 3.18 -11.43 -4.73
C PHE A 144 4.48 -10.61 -4.74
N GLY A 145 4.57 -9.62 -5.64
CA GLY A 145 5.70 -8.70 -5.71
C GLY A 145 5.94 -7.97 -4.40
N LEU A 146 4.87 -7.52 -3.72
CA LEU A 146 4.96 -6.87 -2.42
C LEU A 146 5.56 -7.81 -1.37
N VAL A 147 5.15 -9.08 -1.31
CA VAL A 147 5.72 -10.07 -0.39
C VAL A 147 7.20 -10.31 -0.67
N VAL A 148 7.58 -10.51 -1.93
CA VAL A 148 8.98 -10.72 -2.33
C VAL A 148 9.84 -9.51 -1.96
N VAL A 149 9.41 -8.31 -2.34
CA VAL A 149 10.12 -7.06 -2.04
C VAL A 149 10.22 -6.82 -0.53
N THR A 150 9.20 -7.20 0.25
CA THR A 150 9.25 -7.15 1.72
C THR A 150 10.34 -8.06 2.27
N GLY A 151 10.43 -9.30 1.77
CA GLY A 151 11.48 -10.25 2.15
C GLY A 151 12.88 -9.72 1.82
N ILE A 152 13.07 -9.19 0.62
CA ILE A 152 14.33 -8.55 0.20
C ILE A 152 14.66 -7.35 1.10
N GLN A 153 13.68 -6.50 1.40
CA GLN A 153 13.87 -5.33 2.27
C GLN A 153 14.37 -5.75 3.65
N PHE A 154 13.73 -6.77 4.22
CA PHE A 154 14.06 -7.28 5.53
C PHE A 154 15.48 -7.85 5.55
N LEU A 155 15.86 -8.67 4.56
CA LEU A 155 17.20 -9.23 4.44
C LEU A 155 18.27 -8.14 4.27
N LEU A 156 18.01 -7.13 3.43
CA LEU A 156 18.91 -5.99 3.25
C LEU A 156 19.07 -5.18 4.55
N GLY A 157 17.99 -5.02 5.32
CA GLY A 157 18.02 -4.31 6.60
C GLY A 157 18.84 -5.06 7.66
N VAL A 158 18.66 -6.37 7.74
CA VAL A 158 19.45 -7.25 8.61
C VAL A 158 20.94 -7.23 8.22
N ALA A 159 21.24 -7.31 6.92
CA ALA A 159 22.61 -7.20 6.42
C ALA A 159 23.26 -5.86 6.78
N ALA A 160 22.51 -4.75 6.64
CA ALA A 160 22.99 -3.42 7.04
C ALA A 160 23.23 -3.31 8.55
N LEU A 161 22.37 -3.92 9.38
CA LEU A 161 22.56 -3.97 10.84
C LEU A 161 23.84 -4.72 11.20
N PHE A 162 24.09 -5.88 10.58
CA PHE A 162 25.32 -6.64 10.80
C PHE A 162 26.57 -5.89 10.35
N ALA A 163 26.52 -5.18 9.22
CA ALA A 163 27.63 -4.33 8.79
C ALA A 163 27.97 -3.28 9.85
N VAL A 164 26.97 -2.56 10.38
CA VAL A 164 27.18 -1.54 11.43
C VAL A 164 27.72 -2.16 12.72
N MET A 165 27.19 -3.32 13.16
CA MET A 165 27.71 -4.02 14.35
C MET A 165 29.14 -4.54 14.16
N GLY A 166 29.55 -4.85 12.92
CA GLY A 166 30.91 -5.22 12.56
C GLY A 166 31.89 -4.03 12.48
N GLY A 167 31.47 -2.82 12.86
CA GLY A 167 32.30 -1.62 12.83
C GLY A 167 32.38 -0.96 11.44
N ALA A 168 31.44 -1.25 10.53
CA ALA A 168 31.40 -0.57 9.24
C ALA A 168 30.99 0.89 9.40
N GLU A 169 31.93 1.81 9.20
CA GLU A 169 31.60 3.22 8.99
C GLU A 169 31.19 3.43 7.52
N SER A 170 30.00 3.99 7.33
CA SER A 170 29.36 4.11 6.01
C SER A 170 30.14 4.99 5.01
N SER A 171 31.08 5.81 5.48
CA SER A 171 31.95 6.67 4.68
C SER A 171 33.17 5.95 4.09
N GLU A 172 33.62 4.83 4.69
CA GLU A 172 34.89 4.18 4.31
C GLU A 172 34.72 2.81 3.64
N GLN A 173 33.55 2.17 3.79
CA GLN A 173 33.32 0.82 3.29
C GLN A 173 32.32 0.78 2.11
N PRO A 174 32.77 0.44 0.87
CA PRO A 174 31.92 0.37 -0.31
C PRO A 174 30.71 -0.56 -0.15
N VAL A 175 30.87 -1.65 0.61
CA VAL A 175 29.79 -2.63 0.85
C VAL A 175 28.64 -2.00 1.66
N ALA A 176 28.93 -1.17 2.66
CA ALA A 176 27.91 -0.50 3.46
C ALA A 176 27.10 0.49 2.62
N ILE A 177 27.76 1.23 1.72
CA ILE A 177 27.11 2.15 0.78
C ILE A 177 26.20 1.39 -0.19
N LEU A 178 26.68 0.30 -0.76
CA LEU A 178 25.90 -0.53 -1.69
C LEU A 178 24.68 -1.16 -1.00
N LEU A 179 24.84 -1.69 0.21
CA LEU A 179 23.74 -2.23 1.01
C LEU A 179 22.71 -1.16 1.36
N ALA A 180 23.16 0.01 1.82
CA ALA A 180 22.26 1.13 2.13
C ALA A 180 21.50 1.61 0.88
N THR A 181 22.19 1.70 -0.26
CA THR A 181 21.59 2.09 -1.55
C THR A 181 20.58 1.07 -2.03
N ALA A 182 20.92 -0.23 -1.99
CA ALA A 182 20.02 -1.31 -2.34
C ALA A 182 18.79 -1.33 -1.42
N HIS A 183 18.99 -1.14 -0.11
CA HIS A 183 17.91 -1.09 0.88
C HIS A 183 16.98 0.10 0.64
N GLN A 184 17.52 1.28 0.29
CA GLN A 184 16.71 2.45 -0.04
C GLN A 184 15.95 2.27 -1.36
N ALA A 185 16.59 1.74 -2.39
CA ALA A 185 15.97 1.50 -3.70
C ALA A 185 14.84 0.47 -3.59
N ASN A 186 15.07 -0.64 -2.88
CA ASN A 186 14.04 -1.64 -2.64
C ASN A 186 12.90 -1.08 -1.76
N GLY A 187 13.21 -0.20 -0.80
CA GLY A 187 12.20 0.53 -0.02
C GLY A 187 11.29 1.42 -0.89
N ALA A 188 11.85 2.05 -1.92
CA ALA A 188 11.06 2.83 -2.88
C ALA A 188 10.13 1.95 -3.72
N ILE A 189 10.59 0.76 -4.15
CA ILE A 189 9.76 -0.23 -4.85
C ILE A 189 8.64 -0.73 -3.92
N PHE A 190 8.96 -1.03 -2.67
CA PHE A 190 8.01 -1.45 -1.64
C PHE A 190 6.88 -0.42 -1.47
N LEU A 191 7.24 0.86 -1.28
CA LEU A 191 6.25 1.91 -1.10
C LEU A 191 5.43 2.12 -2.37
N SER A 192 6.06 2.04 -3.54
CA SER A 192 5.38 2.15 -4.83
C SER A 192 4.32 1.07 -5.03
N LEU A 193 4.65 -0.19 -4.73
CA LEU A 193 3.70 -1.30 -4.76
C LEU A 193 2.56 -1.11 -3.75
N SER A 194 2.89 -0.67 -2.53
CA SER A 194 1.91 -0.41 -1.47
C SER A 194 0.90 0.68 -1.87
N ILE A 195 1.38 1.81 -2.40
CA ILE A 195 0.54 2.91 -2.91
C ILE A 195 -0.35 2.41 -4.05
N THR A 196 0.22 1.65 -4.98
CA THR A 196 -0.49 1.12 -6.14
C THR A 196 -1.62 0.17 -5.72
N ILE A 197 -1.35 -0.77 -4.80
CA ILE A 197 -2.34 -1.70 -4.25
C ILE A 197 -3.41 -0.94 -3.45
N ALA A 198 -3.04 0.06 -2.66
CA ALA A 198 -3.98 0.87 -1.90
C ALA A 198 -4.92 1.66 -2.83
N ALA A 199 -4.39 2.32 -3.85
CA ALA A 199 -5.18 3.05 -4.84
C ALA A 199 -6.15 2.12 -5.58
N ALA A 200 -5.68 0.96 -6.04
CA ALA A 200 -6.52 -0.05 -6.68
C ALA A 200 -7.65 -0.53 -5.75
N SER A 201 -7.33 -0.78 -4.47
CA SER A 201 -8.31 -1.22 -3.47
C SER A 201 -9.36 -0.15 -3.17
N VAL A 202 -8.97 1.13 -3.09
CA VAL A 202 -9.89 2.25 -2.89
C VAL A 202 -10.83 2.41 -4.08
N LEU A 203 -10.31 2.33 -5.30
CA LEU A 203 -11.12 2.42 -6.52
C LEU A 203 -12.12 1.27 -6.62
N ALA A 204 -11.70 0.06 -6.28
CA ALA A 204 -12.56 -1.12 -6.23
C ALA A 204 -13.66 -1.01 -5.17
N ALA A 205 -13.32 -0.55 -3.96
CA ALA A 205 -14.30 -0.32 -2.91
C ALA A 205 -15.31 0.79 -3.28
N ARG A 206 -14.87 1.83 -4.01
CA ARG A 206 -15.75 2.90 -4.52
C ARG A 206 -16.68 2.38 -5.61
N ALA A 207 -16.22 1.51 -6.51
CA ALA A 207 -17.04 0.91 -7.54
C ALA A 207 -18.14 0.02 -6.94
N ALA A 208 -17.81 -0.79 -5.93
CA ALA A 208 -18.78 -1.65 -5.25
C ALA A 208 -19.95 -0.85 -4.62
N ARG A 209 -19.65 0.27 -3.93
CA ARG A 209 -20.66 1.14 -3.32
C ARG A 209 -21.59 1.85 -4.32
N ARG A 210 -21.19 1.97 -5.60
CA ARG A 210 -22.05 2.55 -6.64
C ARG A 210 -23.07 1.57 -7.20
N ILE A 211 -22.90 0.27 -6.97
CA ILE A 211 -23.78 -0.79 -7.50
C ILE A 211 -24.92 -1.09 -6.52
N GLU A 212 -24.68 -1.00 -5.21
CA GLU A 212 -25.71 -1.21 -4.17
C GLU A 212 -26.97 -0.32 -4.25
N PRO A 213 -26.90 0.98 -4.63
CA PRO A 213 -28.07 1.87 -4.64
C PRO A 213 -29.17 1.49 -5.65
N TYR A 214 -28.85 0.73 -6.71
CA TYR A 214 -29.82 0.40 -7.77
C TYR A 214 -30.68 -0.84 -7.45
N GLY A 215 -30.23 -1.72 -6.54
CA GLY A 215 -30.96 -2.94 -6.17
C GLY A 215 -32.06 -2.75 -5.12
N GLN A 216 -32.13 -1.57 -4.49
CA GLN A 216 -33.01 -1.33 -3.33
C GLN A 216 -34.22 -0.43 -3.67
N SER A 217 -34.18 0.26 -4.82
CA SER A 217 -35.33 1.04 -5.32
C SER A 217 -36.41 0.18 -5.97
N ASP A 218 -36.06 -0.97 -6.57
CA ASP A 218 -37.03 -1.85 -7.24
C ASP A 218 -37.82 -2.76 -6.28
N SER A 219 -37.28 -3.06 -5.08
CA SER A 219 -37.94 -3.95 -4.12
C SER A 219 -38.93 -3.24 -3.19
N SER A 220 -38.84 -1.91 -3.06
CA SER A 220 -39.75 -1.13 -2.20
C SER A 220 -41.07 -0.76 -2.90
N GLY A 221 -41.13 -0.81 -4.23
CA GLY A 221 -42.35 -0.54 -5.00
C GLY A 221 -43.31 -1.73 -5.14
N ALA A 222 -42.79 -2.96 -5.04
CA ALA A 222 -43.59 -4.18 -5.20
C ALA A 222 -44.32 -4.63 -3.92
N ALA A 223 -43.89 -4.17 -2.75
CA ALA A 223 -44.44 -4.60 -1.45
C ALA A 223 -45.74 -3.87 -1.04
N LEU A 224 -46.19 -2.85 -1.79
CA LEU A 224 -47.40 -2.08 -1.48
C LEU A 224 -48.62 -2.45 -2.35
N GLY A 225 -48.52 -3.52 -3.15
CA GLY A 225 -49.56 -3.96 -4.08
C GLY A 225 -49.97 -5.42 -3.91
N SER A 226 -50.32 -5.86 -2.69
CA SER A 226 -51.04 -7.12 -2.50
C SER A 226 -52.21 -6.88 -1.55
N GLY A 227 -53.36 -6.60 -2.16
CA GLY A 227 -54.62 -6.37 -1.47
C GLY A 227 -55.21 -7.65 -0.90
N SER A 228 -55.78 -7.51 0.30
CA SER A 228 -56.94 -8.19 0.85
C SER A 228 -57.62 -9.23 -0.05
N ILE A 229 -57.58 -10.50 0.37
CA ILE A 229 -58.61 -11.49 0.05
C ILE A 229 -59.16 -12.03 1.38
N SER A 230 -60.48 -11.92 1.51
CA SER A 230 -61.33 -12.22 2.65
C SER A 230 -61.45 -13.73 2.94
N GLU A 231 -61.63 -14.05 4.21
CA GLU A 231 -61.97 -15.37 4.76
C GLU A 231 -63.32 -15.91 4.25
N GLY A 232 -63.42 -17.25 4.20
CA GLY A 232 -64.64 -18.00 4.50
C GLY A 232 -65.16 -18.92 3.39
N GLU A 233 -64.91 -20.23 3.49
CA GLU A 233 -65.95 -21.28 3.57
C GLU A 233 -65.32 -22.66 3.88
N ALA A 234 -65.91 -23.39 4.83
CA ALA A 234 -65.47 -24.69 5.30
C ALA A 234 -66.42 -25.79 4.83
N VAL A 235 -65.90 -26.87 4.21
CA VAL A 235 -66.56 -28.20 4.15
C VAL A 235 -65.50 -29.31 4.12
N THR A 236 -65.54 -30.20 5.10
CA THR A 236 -64.84 -31.52 5.17
C THR A 236 -65.81 -32.64 4.74
N PRO A 237 -65.43 -33.94 4.84
CA PRO A 237 -64.47 -34.74 4.06
C PRO A 237 -65.20 -35.89 3.32
N GLU A 238 -64.57 -36.59 2.36
CA GLU A 238 -64.66 -38.08 2.24
C GLU A 238 -64.01 -38.66 0.97
N ALA A 239 -63.43 -39.85 1.21
CA ALA A 239 -63.42 -41.04 0.35
C ALA A 239 -62.53 -41.13 -0.91
N MET A 240 -61.47 -41.93 -0.72
CA MET A 240 -61.25 -43.23 -1.39
C MET A 240 -60.56 -43.33 -2.77
N THR A 241 -59.57 -44.25 -2.75
CA THR A 241 -59.09 -45.16 -3.81
C THR A 241 -58.10 -44.58 -4.83
N SER A 242 -56.82 -44.97 -4.76
CA SER A 242 -56.18 -46.14 -5.42
C SER A 242 -55.53 -45.65 -6.73
N SER A 243 -54.49 -46.20 -7.35
CA SER A 243 -53.61 -47.34 -7.17
C SER A 243 -52.44 -47.14 -8.15
N SER A 244 -51.26 -47.64 -7.78
CA SER A 244 -50.26 -48.34 -8.62
C SER A 244 -49.38 -47.67 -9.69
N ALA A 245 -48.13 -48.18 -9.66
CA ALA A 245 -47.16 -48.49 -10.74
C ALA A 245 -46.27 -47.33 -11.24
N SER A 246 -44.95 -47.31 -11.06
CA SER A 246 -43.89 -48.33 -11.30
C SER A 246 -43.75 -48.77 -12.76
N THR A 247 -42.69 -48.26 -13.41
CA THR A 247 -41.91 -48.72 -14.59
C THR A 247 -41.35 -47.46 -15.26
N ALA A 248 -40.09 -47.35 -15.71
CA ALA A 248 -38.92 -48.20 -15.72
C ALA A 248 -37.68 -47.28 -15.77
#